data_AF-A0A7Y4ZU67-F1
#
_entry.id   AF-A0A7Y4ZU67-F1
#
_cell.length_a   1.000
_cell.length_b   1.000
_cell.length_c   1.000
_cell.angle_alpha   90.00
_cell.angle_beta   90.00
_cell.angle_gamma   90.00
#
_symmetry.space_group_name_H-M   'P 1'
#
loop_
_entity.id
_entity.type
_entity.pdbx_description
1 polymer ?
#
loop_
_entity_poly.entity_id
_entity_poly.type
_entity_poly.pdbx_seq_one_letter_code
_entity_poly.pdbx_strand_id
1 'polypeptide(L)'
;MKTPRTKRLSQLGYTSVEVLIAITIFSIGAAGVIAMQRASVQGNYDARAMDVANNIAREWQERLQRDADTWNDPQAAFGTATTNTLWLKNATSGPTVKVPAYPSGAAVGRSPAFDLLGRDLSKAEGEGTTAEVATFCTQLSLTALANPKAGEPTRLIRAEIRVYWARSGGTLKCTESDATDVTVSPTNERYRSVTTMALVRGNFK
;
A
#
# COMPACT_ATOMS: atom_id res chain seq x y z
N MET A 1 18.05 42.00 74.23
CA MET A 1 17.86 41.78 72.78
C MET A 1 18.00 40.28 72.50
N LYS A 2 16.90 39.55 72.27
CA LYS A 2 16.90 38.09 72.08
C LYS A 2 16.96 37.78 70.58
N THR A 3 18.00 37.10 70.13
CA THR A 3 18.15 36.63 68.75
C THR A 3 17.27 35.40 68.50
N PRO A 4 16.50 35.34 67.40
CA PRO A 4 15.69 34.17 67.07
C PRO A 4 16.60 33.02 66.62
N ARG A 5 16.38 31.84 67.20
CA ARG A 5 17.11 30.61 66.86
C ARG A 5 16.41 29.96 65.67
N THR A 6 16.98 30.11 64.48
CA THR A 6 16.51 29.43 63.26
C THR A 6 16.67 27.93 63.44
N LYS A 7 15.55 27.19 63.56
CA LYS A 7 15.59 25.73 63.55
C LYS A 7 16.06 25.29 62.16
N ARG A 8 17.32 24.83 62.06
CA ARG A 8 17.76 24.07 60.90
C ARG A 8 16.95 22.78 60.90
N LEU A 9 16.07 22.62 59.92
CA LEU A 9 15.46 21.34 59.61
C LEU A 9 16.63 20.37 59.35
N SER A 10 16.77 19.35 60.20
CA SER A 10 17.75 18.30 59.99
C SER A 10 17.50 17.68 58.62
N GLN A 11 18.46 17.79 57.70
CA GLN A 11 18.46 17.01 56.47
C GLN A 11 18.62 15.54 56.88
N LEU A 12 17.49 14.84 56.97
CA LEU A 12 17.43 13.40 57.13
C LEU A 12 17.82 12.78 55.78
N GLY A 13 18.85 11.94 55.76
CA GLY A 13 19.22 11.16 54.59
C GLY A 13 18.13 10.17 54.22
N TYR A 14 18.00 9.85 52.93
CA TYR A 14 17.05 8.85 52.44
C TYR A 14 17.41 7.46 52.96
N THR A 15 16.40 6.69 53.36
CA THR A 15 16.58 5.29 53.76
C THR A 15 16.78 4.40 52.53
N SER A 16 17.52 3.29 52.68
CA SER A 16 17.72 2.33 51.59
C SER A 16 16.40 1.79 51.03
N VAL A 17 15.38 1.68 51.89
CA VAL A 17 14.04 1.20 51.54
C VAL A 17 13.30 2.22 50.65
N GLU A 18 13.36 3.51 50.97
CA GLU A 18 12.77 4.57 50.12
C GLU A 18 13.39 4.59 48.72
N VAL A 19 14.71 4.44 48.63
CA VAL A 19 15.41 4.42 47.34
C VAL A 19 15.02 3.17 46.53
N LEU A 20 14.92 2.01 47.16
CA LEU A 20 14.49 0.78 46.49
C LEU A 20 13.03 0.88 45.99
N ILE A 21 12.14 1.47 46.78
CA ILE A 21 10.75 1.71 46.35
C ILE A 21 10.71 2.71 45.19
N ALA A 22 11.48 3.79 45.25
CA ALA A 22 11.53 4.77 44.17
C ALA A 22 12.05 4.16 42.86
N ILE A 23 13.11 3.33 42.91
CA ILE A 23 13.68 2.68 41.73
C ILE A 23 12.70 1.67 41.12
N THR A 24 11.96 0.91 41.94
CA THR A 24 10.99 -0.07 41.43
C THR A 24 9.80 0.62 40.74
N ILE A 25 9.23 1.65 41.35
CA ILE A 25 8.14 2.45 40.74
C ILE A 25 8.64 3.12 39.45
N PHE A 26 9.84 3.71 39.49
CA PHE A 26 10.46 4.31 38.31
C PHE A 26 10.64 3.29 37.18
N SER A 27 11.10 2.08 37.49
CA SER A 27 11.32 1.02 36.49
C SER A 27 10.00 0.58 35.82
N ILE A 28 8.92 0.44 36.59
CA ILE A 28 7.58 0.11 36.06
C ILE A 28 7.06 1.25 35.18
N GLY A 29 7.21 2.50 35.64
CA GLY A 29 6.82 3.69 34.87
C GLY A 29 7.60 3.81 33.55
N ALA A 30 8.92 3.60 33.60
CA ALA A 30 9.78 3.63 32.42
C ALA A 30 9.38 2.54 31.40
N ALA A 31 9.11 1.31 31.85
CA ALA A 31 8.64 0.23 30.98
C ALA A 31 7.30 0.58 30.30
N GLY A 32 6.37 1.19 31.05
CA GLY A 32 5.09 1.66 30.52
C GLY A 32 5.26 2.70 29.40
N VAL A 33 6.12 3.70 29.63
CA VAL A 33 6.41 4.75 28.63
C VAL A 33 7.07 4.17 27.38
N ILE A 34 8.04 3.25 27.53
CA ILE A 34 8.70 2.60 26.39
C ILE A 34 7.70 1.80 25.56
N ALA A 35 6.78 1.08 26.20
CA ALA A 35 5.72 0.34 25.50
C ALA A 35 4.80 1.28 24.70
N MET A 36 4.40 2.42 25.29
CA MET A 36 3.59 3.42 24.61
C MET A 36 4.32 4.06 23.43
N GLN A 37 5.60 4.38 23.58
CA GLN A 37 6.42 4.94 22.50
C GLN A 37 6.51 3.97 21.33
N ARG A 38 6.76 2.68 21.59
CA ARG A 38 6.81 1.66 20.54
C ARG A 38 5.49 1.52 19.80
N ALA A 39 4.37 1.46 20.54
CA ALA A 39 3.05 1.35 19.95
C ALA A 39 2.69 2.59 19.10
N SER A 40 3.05 3.78 19.57
CA SER A 40 2.83 5.04 18.83
C SER A 40 3.64 5.10 17.53
N VAL A 41 4.93 4.71 17.57
CA VAL A 41 5.78 4.67 16.37
C VAL A 41 5.24 3.68 15.34
N GLN A 42 4.85 2.47 15.76
CA GLN A 42 4.27 1.48 14.86
C GLN A 42 2.94 1.96 14.27
N GLY A 43 2.08 2.59 15.09
CA GLY A 43 0.81 3.14 14.64
C GLY A 43 0.99 4.23 13.57
N ASN A 44 1.95 5.13 13.78
CA ASN A 44 2.28 6.18 12.80
C ASN A 44 2.82 5.59 11.48
N TYR A 45 3.65 4.55 11.55
CA TYR A 45 4.17 3.87 10.37
C TYR A 45 3.04 3.20 9.57
N ASP A 46 2.17 2.45 10.25
CA ASP A 46 1.05 1.76 9.61
C ASP A 46 0.06 2.76 8.99
N ALA A 47 -0.22 3.87 9.68
CA ALA A 47 -1.08 4.94 9.16
C ALA A 47 -0.49 5.57 7.89
N ARG A 48 0.81 5.92 7.91
CA ARG A 48 1.50 6.48 6.74
C ARG A 48 1.49 5.51 5.57
N ALA A 49 1.75 4.23 5.81
CA ALA A 49 1.72 3.22 4.75
C ALA A 49 0.32 3.09 4.13
N MET A 50 -0.73 3.16 4.95
CA MET A 50 -2.12 3.14 4.48
C MET A 50 -2.48 4.38 3.66
N ASP A 51 -2.02 5.57 4.07
CA ASP A 51 -2.24 6.82 3.32
C ASP A 51 -1.57 6.79 1.94
N VAL A 52 -0.32 6.31 1.89
CA VAL A 52 0.43 6.13 0.63
C VAL A 52 -0.26 5.11 -0.26
N ALA A 53 -0.66 3.95 0.28
CA ALA A 53 -1.36 2.92 -0.48
C ALA A 53 -2.70 3.43 -1.06
N ASN A 54 -3.46 4.21 -0.29
CA ASN A 54 -4.69 4.85 -0.77
C ASN A 54 -4.41 5.86 -1.89
N ASN A 55 -3.31 6.61 -1.79
CA ASN A 55 -2.93 7.55 -2.84
C ASN A 55 -2.57 6.82 -4.14
N ILE A 56 -1.77 5.76 -4.05
CA ILE A 56 -1.41 4.89 -5.18
C ILE A 56 -2.68 4.28 -5.81
N ALA A 57 -3.63 3.81 -4.99
CA ALA A 57 -4.87 3.24 -5.49
C ALA A 57 -5.69 4.26 -6.30
N ARG A 58 -5.80 5.52 -5.80
CA ARG A 58 -6.47 6.61 -6.52
C ARG A 58 -5.75 6.97 -7.81
N GLU A 59 -4.42 7.04 -7.79
CA GLU A 59 -3.64 7.29 -8.99
C GLU A 59 -3.87 6.20 -10.04
N TRP A 60 -3.95 4.94 -9.65
CA TRP A 60 -4.31 3.85 -10.57
C TRP A 60 -5.73 3.94 -11.10
N GLN A 61 -6.69 4.43 -10.30
CA GLN A 61 -8.04 4.70 -10.80
C GLN A 61 -8.01 5.77 -11.90
N GLU A 62 -7.27 6.86 -11.69
CA GLU A 62 -7.11 7.92 -12.68
C GLU A 62 -6.38 7.42 -13.95
N ARG A 63 -5.35 6.58 -13.79
CA ARG A 63 -4.64 5.95 -14.90
C ARG A 63 -5.57 5.07 -15.73
N LEU A 64 -6.41 4.27 -15.10
CA LEU A 64 -7.38 3.43 -15.80
C LEU A 64 -8.50 4.24 -16.47
N GLN A 65 -8.95 5.33 -15.86
CA GLN A 65 -9.88 6.26 -16.49
C GLN A 65 -9.27 6.92 -17.72
N ARG A 66 -8.03 7.39 -17.63
CA ARG A 66 -7.29 7.95 -18.77
C ARG A 66 -7.05 6.92 -19.88
N ASP A 67 -6.78 5.67 -19.52
CA ASP A 67 -6.65 4.57 -20.48
C ASP A 67 -7.99 4.30 -21.19
N ALA A 68 -9.10 4.46 -20.47
CA ALA A 68 -10.45 4.31 -21.02
C ALA A 68 -10.83 5.40 -22.05
N ASP A 69 -10.24 6.59 -21.96
CA ASP A 69 -10.47 7.63 -22.99
C ASP A 69 -9.96 7.20 -24.37
N THR A 70 -8.95 6.31 -24.41
CA THR A 70 -8.43 5.73 -25.66
C THR A 70 -9.23 4.52 -26.13
N TRP A 71 -10.18 4.04 -25.31
CA TRP A 71 -11.08 2.96 -25.65
C TRP A 71 -12.24 3.47 -26.50
N ASN A 72 -12.03 3.50 -27.82
CA ASN A 72 -12.90 4.16 -28.78
C ASN A 72 -13.47 3.24 -29.87
N ASP A 73 -13.30 1.91 -29.79
CA ASP A 73 -13.79 0.98 -30.80
C ASP A 73 -15.15 0.37 -30.40
N PRO A 74 -16.28 0.86 -30.96
CA PRO A 74 -17.62 0.41 -30.59
C PRO A 74 -18.01 -0.95 -31.18
N GLN A 75 -17.30 -1.45 -32.19
CA GLN A 75 -17.67 -2.67 -32.93
C GLN A 75 -16.72 -3.84 -32.72
N ALA A 76 -15.54 -3.59 -32.17
CA ALA A 76 -14.62 -4.67 -31.92
C ALA A 76 -15.15 -5.64 -30.86
N ALA A 77 -14.90 -6.92 -31.14
CA ALA A 77 -15.18 -8.00 -30.21
C ALA A 77 -14.36 -7.83 -28.93
N PHE A 78 -14.85 -8.42 -27.84
CA PHE A 78 -14.07 -8.54 -26.62
C PHE A 78 -12.69 -9.15 -26.89
N GLY A 79 -11.62 -8.47 -26.46
CA GLY A 79 -10.22 -8.84 -26.73
C GLY A 79 -9.56 -8.05 -27.88
N THR A 80 -10.34 -7.50 -28.82
CA THR A 80 -9.86 -6.59 -29.87
C THR A 80 -10.29 -5.13 -29.64
N ALA A 81 -11.40 -4.89 -28.91
CA ALA A 81 -11.91 -3.54 -28.65
C ALA A 81 -11.00 -2.65 -27.80
N THR A 82 -10.06 -3.27 -27.12
CA THR A 82 -9.17 -2.65 -26.16
C THR A 82 -7.72 -2.64 -26.64
N THR A 83 -7.42 -3.01 -27.89
CA THR A 83 -6.04 -3.09 -28.41
C THR A 83 -5.27 -1.76 -28.32
N ASN A 84 -5.98 -0.62 -28.39
CA ASN A 84 -5.39 0.72 -28.24
C ASN A 84 -5.08 1.12 -26.79
N THR A 85 -5.63 0.38 -25.82
CA THR A 85 -5.44 0.62 -24.39
C THR A 85 -4.20 -0.10 -23.87
N LEU A 86 -3.57 0.46 -22.84
CA LEU A 86 -2.36 -0.07 -22.22
C LEU A 86 -2.68 -1.24 -21.29
N TRP A 87 -3.68 -1.10 -20.43
CA TRP A 87 -3.99 -2.06 -19.37
C TRP A 87 -5.37 -2.70 -19.56
N LEU A 88 -6.37 -1.94 -20.01
CA LEU A 88 -7.74 -2.44 -20.20
C LEU A 88 -7.83 -3.60 -21.21
N LYS A 89 -6.85 -3.73 -22.10
CA LYS A 89 -6.72 -4.87 -23.03
C LYS A 89 -6.63 -6.23 -22.38
N ASN A 90 -6.18 -6.27 -21.13
CA ASN A 90 -6.01 -7.52 -20.39
C ASN A 90 -7.28 -7.96 -19.64
N ALA A 91 -8.40 -7.24 -19.81
CA ALA A 91 -9.67 -7.64 -19.22
C ALA A 91 -10.11 -9.01 -19.74
N THR A 92 -10.61 -9.85 -18.83
CA THR A 92 -11.12 -11.19 -19.15
C THR A 92 -12.59 -11.31 -18.73
N SER A 93 -13.25 -12.40 -19.13
CA SER A 93 -14.65 -12.68 -18.78
C SER A 93 -14.86 -13.11 -17.32
N GLY A 94 -13.78 -13.17 -16.53
CA GLY A 94 -13.81 -13.50 -15.10
C GLY A 94 -12.71 -12.78 -14.33
N PRO A 95 -12.74 -12.78 -13.00
CA PRO A 95 -11.74 -12.10 -12.19
C PRO A 95 -10.39 -12.80 -12.33
N THR A 96 -9.46 -12.17 -13.03
CA THR A 96 -8.06 -12.61 -13.13
C THR A 96 -7.17 -11.51 -12.57
N VAL A 97 -6.53 -11.78 -11.44
CA VAL A 97 -5.54 -10.88 -10.85
C VAL A 97 -4.26 -10.95 -11.67
N LYS A 98 -3.75 -9.80 -12.10
CA LYS A 98 -2.50 -9.66 -12.83
C LYS A 98 -1.71 -8.47 -12.33
N VAL A 99 -0.40 -8.52 -12.47
CA VAL A 99 0.44 -7.33 -12.31
C VAL A 99 0.35 -6.50 -13.60
N PRO A 100 0.09 -5.19 -13.53
CA PRO A 100 0.11 -4.34 -14.71
C PRO A 100 1.46 -4.44 -15.44
N ALA A 101 1.43 -4.66 -16.75
CA ALA A 101 2.65 -4.65 -17.54
C ALA A 101 3.30 -3.26 -17.51
N TYR A 102 4.63 -3.24 -17.40
CA TYR A 102 5.42 -2.03 -17.61
C TYR A 102 5.30 -1.61 -19.09
N PRO A 103 4.90 -0.36 -19.39
CA PRO A 103 4.87 0.11 -20.78
C PRO A 103 6.28 0.16 -21.37
N SER A 104 6.40 -0.03 -22.68
CA SER A 104 7.67 0.11 -23.40
C SER A 104 8.09 1.59 -23.43
N GLY A 105 9.10 1.96 -22.63
CA GLY A 105 9.59 3.34 -22.51
C GLY A 105 10.02 3.68 -21.07
N ALA A 106 10.44 4.93 -20.83
CA ALA A 106 10.70 5.40 -19.48
C ALA A 106 9.40 5.27 -18.65
N ALA A 107 9.40 4.39 -17.66
CA ALA A 107 8.22 3.99 -16.88
C ALA A 107 7.73 5.07 -15.89
N VAL A 108 8.21 6.31 -16.02
CA VAL A 108 7.86 7.43 -15.13
C VAL A 108 6.37 7.72 -15.27
N GLY A 109 5.62 7.57 -14.18
CA GLY A 109 4.18 7.82 -14.15
C GLY A 109 3.30 6.65 -14.60
N ARG A 110 3.84 5.45 -14.86
CA ARG A 110 3.08 4.32 -15.42
C ARG A 110 3.51 2.94 -14.90
N SER A 111 4.23 2.88 -13.79
CA SER A 111 4.75 1.64 -13.24
C SER A 111 3.78 1.00 -12.22
N PRO A 112 3.75 -0.35 -12.11
CA PRO A 112 3.04 -1.08 -11.05
C PRO A 112 3.76 -1.12 -9.70
N ALA A 113 4.97 -0.56 -9.62
CA ALA A 113 5.88 -0.67 -8.49
C ALA A 113 6.18 0.70 -7.92
N PHE A 114 6.12 0.84 -6.60
CA PHE A 114 6.28 2.13 -5.94
C PHE A 114 7.26 2.06 -4.76
N ASP A 115 8.02 3.15 -4.61
CA ASP A 115 8.88 3.42 -3.46
C ASP A 115 8.04 3.74 -2.20
N LEU A 116 8.67 3.82 -1.02
CA LEU A 116 8.09 4.21 0.26
C LEU A 116 7.35 5.57 0.21
N LEU A 117 7.77 6.44 -0.71
CA LEU A 117 7.15 7.75 -0.94
C LEU A 117 6.00 7.73 -1.95
N GLY A 118 5.66 6.57 -2.52
CA GLY A 118 4.63 6.44 -3.56
C GLY A 118 5.06 6.96 -4.93
N ARG A 119 6.37 7.03 -5.19
CA ARG A 119 6.92 7.36 -6.52
C ARG A 119 6.99 6.10 -7.37
N ASP A 120 6.68 6.21 -8.66
CA ASP A 120 6.89 5.13 -9.62
C ASP A 120 8.35 4.69 -9.69
N LEU A 121 8.54 3.38 -9.79
CA LEU A 121 9.83 2.77 -10.01
C LEU A 121 9.95 2.26 -11.44
N SER A 122 11.16 2.29 -12.00
CA SER A 122 11.43 1.65 -13.27
C SER A 122 11.25 0.13 -13.17
N LYS A 123 11.17 -0.54 -14.33
CA LYS A 123 11.05 -2.00 -14.38
C LYS A 123 12.19 -2.70 -13.63
N ALA A 124 13.41 -2.19 -13.75
CA ALA A 124 14.59 -2.78 -13.10
C ALA A 124 14.47 -2.72 -11.56
N GLU A 125 13.96 -1.61 -11.04
CA GLU A 125 13.77 -1.35 -9.60
C GLU A 125 12.57 -2.13 -9.05
N GLY A 126 11.46 -2.16 -9.78
CA GLY A 126 10.26 -2.90 -9.41
C GLY A 126 10.44 -4.42 -9.39
N GLU A 127 11.30 -4.97 -10.25
CA GLU A 127 11.64 -6.39 -10.27
C GLU A 127 12.77 -6.77 -9.29
N GLY A 128 13.35 -5.77 -8.59
CA GLY A 128 14.42 -5.97 -7.61
C GLY A 128 15.74 -6.43 -8.24
N THR A 129 16.05 -5.92 -9.43
CA THR A 129 17.35 -6.13 -10.11
C THR A 129 18.38 -5.06 -9.74
N THR A 130 17.96 -3.98 -9.10
CA THR A 130 18.77 -2.86 -8.60
C THR A 130 18.66 -2.71 -7.08
N ALA A 131 19.47 -1.82 -6.50
CA ALA A 131 19.49 -1.55 -5.05
C ALA A 131 18.21 -0.87 -4.53
N GLU A 132 17.51 -0.12 -5.38
CA GLU A 132 16.16 0.38 -5.09
C GLU A 132 15.15 -0.71 -5.43
N VAL A 133 14.32 -1.07 -4.44
CA VAL A 133 13.35 -2.16 -4.52
C VAL A 133 11.99 -1.64 -4.08
N ALA A 134 10.93 -2.14 -4.73
CA ALA A 134 9.57 -1.70 -4.46
C ALA A 134 9.16 -1.94 -3.00
N THR A 135 8.47 -0.98 -2.40
CA THR A 135 7.83 -1.14 -1.08
C THR A 135 6.34 -1.45 -1.25
N PHE A 136 5.71 -0.84 -2.25
CA PHE A 136 4.32 -1.08 -2.61
C PHE A 136 4.23 -1.63 -4.03
N CYS A 137 3.39 -2.64 -4.20
CA CYS A 137 3.08 -3.22 -5.50
C CYS A 137 1.59 -3.14 -5.76
N THR A 138 1.23 -3.06 -7.03
CA THR A 138 -0.17 -2.99 -7.46
C THR A 138 -0.56 -4.20 -8.30
N GLN A 139 -1.78 -4.65 -8.07
CA GLN A 139 -2.46 -5.71 -8.77
C GLN A 139 -3.75 -5.18 -9.35
N LEU A 140 -4.07 -5.61 -10.57
CA LEU A 140 -5.34 -5.32 -11.21
C LEU A 140 -6.09 -6.61 -11.49
N SER A 141 -7.38 -6.63 -11.14
CA SER A 141 -8.33 -7.62 -11.62
C SER A 141 -9.34 -6.91 -12.49
N LEU A 142 -9.27 -7.16 -13.80
CA LEU A 142 -10.10 -6.53 -14.82
C LEU A 142 -11.10 -7.56 -15.33
N THR A 143 -12.38 -7.35 -15.01
CA THR A 143 -13.48 -8.23 -15.42
C THR A 143 -14.44 -7.48 -16.33
N ALA A 144 -14.74 -8.01 -17.51
CA ALA A 144 -15.77 -7.47 -18.39
C ALA A 144 -17.18 -7.71 -17.82
N LEU A 145 -17.95 -6.62 -17.58
CA LEU A 145 -19.31 -6.67 -17.05
C LEU A 145 -20.33 -6.48 -18.18
N ALA A 146 -20.51 -7.55 -18.94
CA ALA A 146 -21.61 -7.84 -19.85
C ALA A 146 -21.07 -9.05 -20.59
N ASN A 147 -21.52 -10.27 -20.25
CA ASN A 147 -21.02 -11.51 -20.86
C ASN A 147 -21.10 -11.40 -22.39
N PRO A 148 -20.01 -11.02 -23.08
CA PRO A 148 -20.06 -11.05 -24.51
C PRO A 148 -19.85 -12.52 -24.83
N LYS A 149 -20.83 -13.17 -25.45
CA LYS A 149 -20.48 -14.32 -26.28
C LYS A 149 -19.35 -13.86 -27.21
N ALA A 150 -18.40 -14.73 -27.53
CA ALA A 150 -17.30 -14.39 -28.44
C ALA A 150 -17.86 -13.66 -29.68
N GLY A 151 -17.54 -12.37 -29.85
CA GLY A 151 -18.09 -11.52 -30.91
C GLY A 151 -19.02 -10.38 -30.47
N GLU A 152 -19.45 -10.28 -29.19
CA GLU A 152 -20.26 -9.16 -28.70
C GLU A 152 -19.41 -8.00 -28.13
N PRO A 153 -19.83 -6.74 -28.30
CA PRO A 153 -19.10 -5.58 -27.81
C PRO A 153 -19.22 -5.45 -26.30
N THR A 154 -18.08 -5.46 -25.60
CA THR A 154 -18.05 -5.13 -24.17
C THR A 154 -18.14 -3.62 -23.99
N ARG A 155 -19.01 -3.15 -23.09
CA ARG A 155 -19.19 -1.70 -22.87
C ARG A 155 -18.86 -1.25 -21.44
N LEU A 156 -18.60 -2.20 -20.55
CA LEU A 156 -18.29 -1.95 -19.15
C LEU A 156 -17.23 -2.95 -18.66
N ILE A 157 -16.22 -2.45 -17.96
CA ILE A 157 -15.20 -3.25 -17.28
C ILE A 157 -15.20 -2.87 -15.80
N ARG A 158 -15.25 -3.86 -14.92
CA ARG A 158 -14.95 -3.69 -13.50
C ARG A 158 -13.45 -3.83 -13.33
N ALA A 159 -12.85 -2.79 -12.79
CA ALA A 159 -11.47 -2.79 -12.36
C ALA A 159 -11.42 -2.86 -10.84
N GLU A 160 -10.88 -3.94 -10.31
CA GLU A 160 -10.46 -4.04 -8.92
C GLU A 160 -8.96 -3.76 -8.86
N ILE A 161 -8.59 -2.74 -8.11
CA ILE A 161 -7.21 -2.30 -7.90
C ILE A 161 -6.83 -2.67 -6.49
N ARG A 162 -5.79 -3.47 -6.35
CA ARG A 162 -5.26 -3.88 -5.06
C ARG A 162 -3.83 -3.38 -4.94
N VAL A 163 -3.57 -2.64 -3.87
CA VAL A 163 -2.22 -2.21 -3.49
C VAL A 163 -1.80 -3.02 -2.28
N TYR A 164 -0.64 -3.64 -2.32
CA TYR A 164 -0.13 -4.48 -1.24
C TYR A 164 1.31 -4.14 -0.87
N TRP A 165 1.64 -4.35 0.39
CA TRP A 165 2.98 -4.11 0.96
C TRP A 165 3.29 -5.08 2.10
N ALA A 166 4.58 -5.21 2.44
CA ALA A 166 5.04 -6.07 3.52
C ALA A 166 4.71 -5.47 4.89
N ARG A 167 4.16 -6.29 5.81
CA ARG A 167 3.84 -5.87 7.19
C ARG A 167 5.09 -5.54 8.00
N SER A 168 6.21 -6.18 7.70
CA SER A 168 7.50 -5.98 8.38
C SER A 168 8.29 -4.76 7.88
N GLY A 169 7.77 -4.00 6.92
CA GLY A 169 8.49 -2.85 6.33
C GLY A 169 9.66 -3.26 5.42
N GLY A 170 9.56 -4.44 4.81
CA GLY A 170 10.55 -4.93 3.85
C GLY A 170 10.24 -4.55 2.40
N THR A 171 11.14 -4.94 1.51
CA THR A 171 11.04 -4.73 0.07
C THR A 171 10.35 -5.92 -0.62
N LEU A 172 9.68 -5.65 -1.74
CA LEU A 172 8.91 -6.60 -2.54
C LEU A 172 9.36 -6.59 -4.00
N LYS A 173 9.17 -7.70 -4.70
CA LYS A 173 9.31 -7.72 -6.16
C LYS A 173 7.91 -7.68 -6.75
N CYS A 174 7.63 -6.70 -7.59
CA CYS A 174 6.33 -6.59 -8.24
C CYS A 174 6.29 -7.49 -9.50
N THR A 175 6.46 -8.79 -9.28
CA THR A 175 6.40 -9.83 -10.32
C THR A 175 5.13 -10.65 -10.18
N GLU A 176 4.73 -11.36 -11.24
CA GLU A 176 3.55 -12.22 -11.23
C GLU A 176 3.64 -13.34 -10.16
N SER A 177 4.85 -13.84 -9.86
CA SER A 177 5.06 -14.84 -8.80
C SER A 177 4.68 -14.32 -7.41
N ASP A 178 5.13 -13.11 -7.05
CA ASP A 178 4.82 -12.49 -5.77
C ASP A 178 3.34 -12.08 -5.70
N ALA A 179 2.76 -11.73 -6.85
CA ALA A 179 1.35 -11.40 -6.93
C ALA A 179 0.43 -12.61 -6.71
N THR A 180 0.84 -13.80 -7.17
CA THR A 180 0.09 -15.03 -6.91
C THR A 180 0.09 -15.42 -5.43
N ASP A 181 1.19 -15.22 -4.69
CA ASP A 181 1.28 -15.50 -3.24
C ASP A 181 0.24 -14.68 -2.44
N VAL A 182 0.12 -13.39 -2.76
CA VAL A 182 -0.88 -12.48 -2.16
C VAL A 182 -2.31 -12.88 -2.53
N THR A 183 -2.52 -13.43 -3.72
CA THR A 183 -3.85 -13.79 -4.22
C THR A 183 -4.35 -15.12 -3.65
N VAL A 184 -3.46 -16.11 -3.47
CA VAL A 184 -3.81 -17.44 -2.95
C VAL A 184 -3.94 -17.43 -1.42
N SER A 185 -3.29 -16.49 -0.74
CA SER A 185 -3.37 -16.33 0.71
C SER A 185 -3.69 -14.88 1.10
N PRO A 186 -4.95 -14.42 0.95
CA PRO A 186 -5.35 -13.07 1.32
C PRO A 186 -5.28 -12.82 2.84
N THR A 187 -5.18 -13.88 3.64
CA THR A 187 -4.98 -13.85 5.10
C THR A 187 -3.51 -14.02 5.51
N ASN A 188 -2.58 -14.07 4.54
CA ASN A 188 -1.16 -14.22 4.86
C ASN A 188 -0.70 -13.06 5.74
N GLU A 189 -0.24 -13.37 6.95
CA GLU A 189 0.19 -12.38 7.94
C GLU A 189 1.36 -11.51 7.47
N ARG A 190 2.02 -11.91 6.36
CA ARG A 190 3.13 -11.21 5.73
C ARG A 190 2.75 -9.92 5.03
N TYR A 191 1.54 -9.81 4.49
CA TYR A 191 1.16 -8.67 3.64
C TYR A 191 -0.04 -7.91 4.20
N ARG A 192 -0.03 -6.60 3.98
CA ARG A 192 -1.21 -5.75 4.11
C ARG A 192 -1.66 -5.37 2.70
N SER A 193 -2.96 -5.19 2.51
CA SER A 193 -3.48 -4.74 1.23
C SER A 193 -4.67 -3.79 1.41
N VAL A 194 -4.81 -2.90 0.44
CA VAL A 194 -5.97 -2.03 0.25
C VAL A 194 -6.54 -2.35 -1.12
N THR A 195 -7.85 -2.57 -1.17
CA THR A 195 -8.56 -2.87 -2.41
C THR A 195 -9.58 -1.77 -2.68
N THR A 196 -9.56 -1.24 -3.90
CA THR A 196 -10.56 -0.30 -4.39
C THR A 196 -11.16 -0.85 -5.68
N MET A 197 -12.41 -0.48 -5.96
CA MET A 197 -13.11 -0.94 -7.15
C MET A 197 -13.61 0.26 -7.93
N ALA A 198 -13.48 0.20 -9.26
CA ALA A 198 -13.97 1.19 -10.19
C ALA A 198 -14.70 0.50 -11.35
N LEU A 199 -15.74 1.17 -11.88
CA LEU A 199 -16.38 0.77 -13.13
C LEU A 199 -15.90 1.71 -14.22
N VAL A 200 -15.34 1.12 -15.28
CA VAL A 200 -14.78 1.83 -16.42
C VAL A 200 -15.66 1.55 -17.62
N ARG A 201 -16.02 2.61 -18.35
CA ARG A 201 -16.86 2.55 -19.55
C ARG A 201 -16.04 3.01 -20.76
N GLY A 202 -16.28 2.38 -21.91
CA GLY A 202 -15.70 2.84 -23.17
C GLY A 202 -16.32 4.15 -23.64
N ASN A 203 -15.52 4.97 -24.31
CA ASN A 203 -15.92 6.26 -24.86
C ASN A 203 -16.41 6.08 -26.30
N PHE A 204 -17.63 5.57 -26.44
CA PHE A 204 -18.28 5.38 -27.73
C PHE A 204 -19.14 6.60 -28.05
N LYS A 205 -18.80 7.33 -29.10
CA LYS A 205 -19.67 8.36 -29.71
C LYS A 205 -20.63 7.72 -30.70
#